data_AF-D5MEH2-F1
#
_entry.id   AF-D5MEH2-F1
#
_cell.length_a   1.000
_cell.length_b   1.000
_cell.length_c   1.000
_cell.angle_alpha   90.00
_cell.angle_beta   90.00
_cell.angle_gamma   90.00
#
_symmetry.space_group_name_H-M   'P 1'
#
loop_
_entity.id
_entity.type
_entity.pdbx_description
1 polymer ?
#
loop_
_entity_poly.entity_id
_entity_poly.type
_entity_poly.pdbx_seq_one_letter_code
_entity_poly.pdbx_strand_id
1 'polypeptide(L)'
;MRLARTTIAAAAVLAAPLTPTTAHAPPAPAASRDTGTLPVQDALTQLPVRSEDRTGYERTKFKHWVDADKDGCNTRAEVLKAEAVVAPEQGASCRLSGGAWDLEASAALYRPS
;
A
#
# COMPACT_ATOMS: atom_id res chain seq x y z
N MET A 1 27.24 19.59 -70.00
CA MET A 1 27.74 20.48 -68.92
C MET A 1 27.45 19.82 -67.58
N ARG A 2 28.54 19.64 -66.80
CA ARG A 2 28.71 19.44 -65.34
C ARG A 2 27.57 18.87 -64.45
N LEU A 3 27.94 17.74 -63.84
CA LEU A 3 27.55 17.04 -62.60
C LEU A 3 26.67 17.78 -61.58
N ALA A 4 25.82 17.00 -60.90
CA ALA A 4 25.94 16.83 -59.44
C ALA A 4 25.33 15.49 -58.98
N ARG A 5 26.19 14.57 -58.54
CA ARG A 5 25.85 13.46 -57.64
C ARG A 5 25.74 14.06 -56.24
N THR A 6 24.60 13.93 -55.57
CA THR A 6 24.47 14.25 -54.14
C THR A 6 24.16 12.98 -53.38
N THR A 7 25.10 12.62 -52.52
CA THR A 7 25.13 11.44 -51.67
C THR A 7 24.10 11.56 -50.54
N ILE A 8 23.34 10.49 -50.32
CA ILE A 8 22.44 10.32 -49.18
C ILE A 8 23.31 10.21 -47.91
N ALA A 9 23.27 11.21 -47.04
CA ALA A 9 23.81 11.11 -45.70
C ALA A 9 22.77 10.42 -44.82
N ALA A 10 22.91 9.11 -44.61
CA ALA A 10 22.13 8.38 -43.61
C ALA A 10 22.65 8.76 -42.22
N ALA A 11 21.90 9.60 -41.49
CA ALA A 11 22.13 9.83 -40.07
C ALA A 11 21.69 8.58 -39.29
N ALA A 12 22.66 7.76 -38.88
CA ALA A 12 22.42 6.65 -37.97
C ALA A 12 22.13 7.21 -36.57
N VAL A 13 20.85 7.26 -36.19
CA VAL A 13 20.43 7.51 -34.82
C VAL A 13 20.79 6.26 -34.01
N LEU A 14 21.83 6.33 -33.17
CA LEU A 14 22.10 5.31 -32.16
C LEU A 14 20.97 5.36 -31.12
N ALA A 15 19.97 4.49 -31.28
CA ALA A 15 19.02 4.19 -30.22
C ALA A 15 19.75 3.34 -29.17
N ALA A 16 20.20 3.97 -28.07
CA ALA A 16 20.68 3.26 -26.90
C ALA A 16 19.48 2.63 -26.17
N PRO A 17 19.45 1.29 -25.94
CA PRO A 17 18.38 0.69 -25.17
C PRO A 17 18.55 1.08 -23.69
N LEU A 18 17.65 1.95 -23.21
CA LEU A 18 17.42 2.14 -21.78
C LEU A 18 16.81 0.85 -21.24
N THR A 19 17.64 -0.06 -20.73
CA THR A 19 17.15 -1.21 -19.96
C THR A 19 16.71 -0.70 -18.59
N PRO A 20 15.42 -0.82 -18.22
CA PRO A 20 15.00 -0.49 -16.87
C PRO A 20 15.65 -1.49 -15.91
N THR A 21 16.62 -1.03 -15.11
CA THR A 21 17.13 -1.79 -13.96
C THR A 21 16.01 -1.88 -12.93
N THR A 22 15.19 -2.92 -13.03
CA THR A 22 14.31 -3.30 -11.93
C THR A 22 15.21 -3.91 -10.86
N ALA A 23 15.42 -3.18 -9.76
CA ALA A 23 16.08 -3.71 -8.57
C ALA A 23 15.15 -4.76 -7.93
N HIS A 24 15.19 -5.98 -8.44
CA HIS A 24 14.48 -7.11 -7.87
C HIS A 24 15.28 -7.60 -6.66
N ALA A 25 14.79 -7.35 -5.45
CA ALA A 25 15.37 -7.94 -4.26
C ALA A 25 15.26 -9.47 -4.36
N PRO A 26 16.33 -10.24 -4.05
CA PRO A 26 16.26 -11.68 -4.06
C PRO A 26 15.23 -12.17 -3.04
N PRO A 27 14.48 -13.25 -3.34
CA PRO A 27 13.54 -13.83 -2.40
C PRO A 27 14.30 -14.24 -1.13
N ALA A 28 13.82 -13.79 0.03
CA ALA A 28 14.33 -14.25 1.31
C ALA A 28 14.14 -15.77 1.44
N PRO A 29 15.09 -16.51 2.03
CA PRO A 29 14.90 -17.94 2.28
C PRO A 29 13.65 -18.15 3.13
N ALA A 30 12.74 -18.98 2.64
CA ALA A 30 11.56 -19.37 3.39
C ALA A 30 12.00 -20.16 4.62
N ALA A 31 11.69 -19.65 5.81
CA ALA A 31 11.87 -20.42 7.04
C ALA A 31 11.02 -21.70 6.96
N SER A 32 11.62 -22.85 7.28
CA SER A 32 10.90 -24.10 7.49
C SER A 32 9.84 -23.87 8.57
N ARG A 33 8.56 -23.96 8.19
CA ARG A 33 7.46 -23.86 9.17
C ARG A 33 7.15 -25.27 9.66
N ASP A 34 7.35 -25.47 10.96
CA ASP A 34 6.73 -26.59 11.65
C ASP A 34 5.23 -26.30 11.77
N THR A 35 4.40 -27.07 11.06
CA THR A 35 2.95 -26.88 11.02
C THR A 35 2.26 -27.62 12.16
N GLY A 36 2.69 -27.35 13.39
CA GLY A 36 2.00 -27.79 14.61
C GLY A 36 0.83 -26.86 14.95
N THR A 37 -0.23 -27.40 15.54
CA THR A 37 -1.31 -26.58 16.14
C THR A 37 -0.90 -26.17 17.54
N LEU A 38 -0.89 -24.86 17.81
CA LEU A 38 -0.60 -24.27 19.11
C LEU A 38 -1.65 -23.20 19.44
N PRO A 39 -1.93 -22.94 20.73
CA PRO A 39 -2.74 -21.79 21.14
C PRO A 39 -2.13 -20.48 20.62
N VAL A 40 -2.98 -19.53 20.22
CA VAL A 40 -2.54 -18.22 19.68
C VAL A 40 -1.66 -17.48 20.69
N GLN A 41 -2.00 -17.56 21.98
CA GLN A 41 -1.23 -16.91 23.04
C GLN A 41 0.20 -17.45 23.07
N ASP A 42 0.37 -18.76 23.00
CA ASP A 42 1.68 -19.40 22.97
C ASP A 42 2.45 -19.04 21.70
N ALA A 43 1.79 -18.99 20.55
CA ALA A 43 2.40 -18.57 19.29
C ALA A 43 2.90 -17.11 19.33
N LEU A 44 2.15 -16.21 19.98
CA LEU A 44 2.57 -14.81 20.16
C LEU A 44 3.82 -14.70 21.02
N THR A 45 3.97 -15.54 22.06
CA THR A 45 5.20 -15.52 22.89
C THR A 45 6.46 -15.95 22.13
N GLN A 46 6.29 -16.71 21.05
CA GLN A 46 7.41 -17.17 20.21
C GLN A 46 7.84 -16.12 19.18
N LEU A 47 7.07 -15.04 18.97
CA LEU A 47 7.41 -14.01 18.01
C LEU A 47 8.58 -13.15 18.57
N PRO A 48 9.76 -13.14 17.91
CA PRO A 48 10.88 -12.36 18.41
C PRO A 48 10.63 -10.86 18.25
N VAL A 49 10.79 -10.11 19.33
CA VAL A 49 10.77 -8.64 19.29
C VAL A 49 12.07 -8.16 18.65
N ARG A 50 11.94 -7.35 17.59
CA ARG A 50 13.07 -6.71 16.90
C ARG A 50 12.77 -5.23 16.70
N SER A 51 13.83 -4.46 16.51
CA SER A 51 13.69 -3.07 16.04
C SER A 51 12.99 -3.05 14.68
N GLU A 52 12.16 -2.03 14.46
CA GLU A 52 11.53 -1.78 13.16
C GLU A 52 12.60 -1.58 12.08
N ASP A 53 12.49 -2.30 10.96
CA ASP A 53 13.28 -2.07 9.76
C ASP A 53 12.41 -1.37 8.71
N ARG A 54 12.82 -0.16 8.35
CA ARG A 54 12.13 0.70 7.37
C ARG A 54 12.88 0.76 6.04
N THR A 55 13.86 -0.11 5.82
CA THR A 55 14.62 -0.15 4.56
C THR A 55 13.67 -0.36 3.38
N GLY A 56 13.73 0.54 2.39
CA GLY A 56 12.83 0.53 1.24
C GLY A 56 11.44 1.12 1.48
N TYR A 57 11.10 1.50 2.71
CA TYR A 57 9.86 2.21 3.02
C TYR A 57 9.97 3.70 2.68
N GLU A 58 9.13 4.15 1.76
CA GLU A 58 8.95 5.58 1.46
C GLU A 58 7.49 5.97 1.68
N ARG A 59 7.23 6.79 2.70
CA ARG A 59 5.88 7.21 3.09
C ARG A 59 5.10 7.84 1.93
N THR A 60 5.80 8.59 1.09
CA THR A 60 5.27 9.32 -0.06
C THR A 60 4.69 8.41 -1.14
N LYS A 61 5.13 7.15 -1.22
CA LYS A 61 4.58 6.16 -2.17
C LYS A 61 3.16 5.72 -1.81
N PHE A 62 2.73 5.96 -0.57
CA PHE A 62 1.41 5.62 -0.09
C PHE A 62 0.62 6.91 0.13
N LYS A 63 -0.20 7.32 -0.84
CA LYS A 63 -1.17 8.41 -0.61
C LYS A 63 -2.20 7.95 0.41
N HIS A 64 -2.38 8.74 1.46
CA HIS A 64 -3.35 8.45 2.52
C HIS A 64 -4.60 9.31 2.32
N TRP A 65 -5.73 8.72 2.71
CA TRP A 65 -7.05 9.33 2.76
C TRP A 65 -7.42 9.96 1.43
N VAL A 66 -7.76 9.08 0.48
CA VAL A 66 -8.18 9.47 -0.84
C VAL A 66 -9.67 9.75 -0.79
N ASP A 67 -10.07 10.92 -1.25
CA ASP A 67 -11.43 11.18 -1.68
C ASP A 67 -11.53 10.67 -3.12
N ALA A 68 -12.00 9.44 -3.28
CA ALA A 68 -11.98 8.72 -4.56
C ALA A 68 -13.15 9.15 -5.46
N ASP A 69 -14.32 9.40 -4.86
CA ASP A 69 -15.57 9.74 -5.55
C ASP A 69 -15.84 11.26 -5.59
N LYS A 70 -15.00 12.07 -4.94
CA LYS A 70 -15.06 13.54 -4.93
C LYS A 70 -16.27 14.09 -4.19
N ASP A 71 -16.72 13.40 -3.15
CA ASP A 71 -17.84 13.84 -2.31
C ASP A 71 -17.40 14.78 -1.15
N GLY A 72 -16.09 14.99 -0.99
CA GLY A 72 -15.52 15.85 0.04
C GLY A 72 -15.27 15.16 1.39
N CYS A 73 -15.64 13.89 1.52
CA CYS A 73 -15.13 12.97 2.53
C CYS A 73 -13.93 12.20 1.96
N ASN A 74 -13.04 11.78 2.83
CA ASN A 74 -11.97 10.87 2.43
C ASN A 74 -12.24 9.48 2.98
N THR A 75 -11.50 8.50 2.47
CA THR A 75 -11.67 7.08 2.86
C THR A 75 -11.74 6.87 4.38
N ARG A 76 -11.01 7.66 5.20
CA ARG A 76 -11.09 7.52 6.65
C ARG A 76 -12.45 7.97 7.19
N ALA A 77 -12.95 9.11 6.75
CA ALA A 77 -14.24 9.61 7.21
C ALA A 77 -15.38 8.70 6.73
N GLU A 78 -15.28 8.17 5.52
CA GLU A 78 -16.21 7.16 4.99
C GLU A 78 -16.24 5.91 5.87
N VAL A 79 -15.07 5.31 6.17
CA VAL A 79 -14.98 4.12 7.03
C VAL A 79 -15.51 4.42 8.44
N LEU A 80 -15.17 5.58 9.02
CA LEU A 80 -15.68 5.97 10.33
C LEU A 80 -17.21 6.08 10.35
N LYS A 81 -17.85 6.57 9.28
CA LYS A 81 -19.31 6.60 9.18
C LYS A 81 -19.89 5.20 8.99
N ALA A 82 -19.25 4.37 8.17
CA ALA A 82 -19.74 3.04 7.83
C ALA A 82 -19.66 2.03 8.99
N GLU A 83 -18.62 2.13 9.83
CA GLU A 83 -18.38 1.22 10.95
C GLU A 83 -18.98 1.72 12.28
N ALA A 84 -19.55 2.93 12.28
CA ALA A 84 -20.18 3.49 13.47
C ALA A 84 -21.50 2.77 13.79
N VAL A 85 -21.64 2.40 15.06
CA VAL A 85 -22.88 1.86 15.64
C VAL A 85 -23.85 3.00 15.92
N VAL A 86 -23.33 4.10 16.47
CA VAL A 86 -24.04 5.37 16.54
C VAL A 86 -23.37 6.31 15.55
N ALA A 87 -24.12 6.72 14.51
CA ALA A 87 -23.59 7.56 13.45
C ALA A 87 -23.00 8.86 14.01
N PRO A 88 -21.79 9.26 13.59
CA PRO A 88 -21.24 10.57 13.95
C PRO A 88 -21.95 11.69 13.20
N GLU A 89 -21.96 12.88 13.78
CA GLU A 89 -22.39 14.10 13.08
C GLU A 89 -21.31 14.54 12.10
N GLN A 90 -21.71 14.90 10.88
CA GLN A 90 -20.82 15.41 9.85
C GLN A 90 -20.95 16.93 9.72
N GLY A 91 -19.87 17.64 10.04
CA GLY A 91 -19.73 19.08 9.83
C GLY A 91 -19.06 19.44 8.49
N ALA A 92 -18.71 20.72 8.35
CA ALA A 92 -18.02 21.24 7.17
C ALA A 92 -16.72 20.47 6.87
N SER A 93 -16.42 20.29 5.58
CA SER A 93 -15.23 19.56 5.10
C SER A 93 -15.13 18.13 5.67
N CYS A 94 -16.29 17.47 5.83
CA CYS A 94 -16.41 16.12 6.38
C CYS A 94 -15.76 15.93 7.76
N ARG A 95 -15.81 16.97 8.60
CA ARG A 95 -15.35 16.88 9.98
C ARG A 95 -16.37 16.11 10.81
N LEU A 96 -15.98 14.94 11.30
CA LEU A 96 -16.86 14.10 12.12
C LEU A 96 -16.74 14.44 13.61
N SER A 97 -17.87 14.42 14.32
CA SER A 97 -17.94 14.58 15.78
C SER A 97 -18.95 13.60 16.41
N GLY A 98 -18.69 13.20 17.65
CA GLY A 98 -19.51 12.19 18.33
C GLY A 98 -19.34 10.81 17.70
N GLY A 99 -20.44 10.05 17.71
CA GLY A 99 -20.49 8.67 17.24
C GLY A 99 -20.02 7.64 18.27
N ALA A 100 -20.34 6.37 18.03
CA ALA A 100 -19.89 5.24 18.81
C ALA A 100 -19.52 4.09 17.88
N TRP A 101 -18.45 3.38 18.22
CA TRP A 101 -17.93 2.25 17.46
C TRP A 101 -17.81 1.06 18.42
N ASP A 102 -18.38 -0.07 18.03
CA ASP A 102 -18.29 -1.29 18.82
C ASP A 102 -16.91 -1.91 18.62
N LEU A 103 -16.05 -1.74 19.62
CA LEU A 103 -14.76 -2.42 19.67
C LEU A 103 -14.92 -3.95 19.69
N GLU A 104 -16.06 -4.45 20.22
CA GLU A 104 -16.38 -5.88 20.22
C GLU A 104 -16.78 -6.38 18.83
N ALA A 105 -17.45 -5.58 17.99
CA ALA A 105 -17.77 -5.98 16.61
C ALA A 105 -16.49 -6.13 15.75
N SER A 106 -15.48 -5.28 15.99
CA SER A 106 -14.14 -5.45 15.41
C SER A 106 -13.45 -6.74 15.90
N ALA A 107 -13.71 -7.16 17.13
CA ALA A 107 -13.22 -8.41 17.70
C ALA A 107 -14.07 -9.65 17.31
N ALA A 108 -15.34 -9.48 16.94
CA ALA A 108 -16.25 -10.57 16.56
C ALA A 108 -15.94 -11.14 15.17
N LEU A 109 -15.29 -10.35 14.29
CA LEU A 109 -14.63 -10.87 13.09
C LEU A 109 -13.36 -11.69 13.41
N TYR A 110 -12.91 -11.65 14.67
CA TYR A 110 -11.79 -12.42 15.24
C TYR A 110 -12.31 -13.36 16.34
N ARG A 111 -13.42 -14.07 16.10
CA ARG A 111 -13.88 -15.13 17.00
C ARG A 111 -13.33 -16.47 16.48
N PRO A 112 -12.31 -17.08 17.11
CA PRO A 112 -11.92 -18.43 16.76
C PRO A 112 -13.02 -19.40 17.22
N SER A 113 -13.36 -20.33 16.32
CA SER A 113 -14.28 -21.45 16.54
C SER A 113 -13.89 -22.31 17.74
#